data_AF-A0A350ETP5-F1
#
_entry.id   AF-A0A350ETP5-F1
#
_cell.length_a   1.000
_cell.length_b   1.000
_cell.length_c   1.000
_cell.angle_alpha   90.00
_cell.angle_beta   90.00
_cell.angle_gamma   90.00
#
_symmetry.space_group_name_H-M   'P 1'
#
loop_
_entity.id
_entity.type
_entity.pdbx_description
1 polymer ?
#
loop_
_entity_poly.entity_id
_entity_poly.type
_entity_poly.pdbx_seq_one_letter_code
_entity_poly.pdbx_strand_id
1 'polypeptide(L)' 'MNLELLTQALEKMGCPRDKCPEMATQLDKRARQLAGEKGGYEAALKHLLSLMSQGWAAPR' A
#
# COMPACT_ATOMS: atom_id res chain seq x y z
N MET A 1 7.39 6.36 6.72
CA MET A 1 7.62 5.94 5.31
C MET A 1 7.33 7.14 4.42
N ASN A 2 8.11 7.39 3.38
CA ASN A 2 7.82 8.48 2.44
C ASN A 2 6.78 8.01 1.40
N LEU A 3 5.79 8.84 1.06
CA LEU A 3 4.72 8.50 0.10
C LEU A 3 5.28 8.19 -1.29
N GLU A 4 6.42 8.79 -1.65
CA GLU A 4 7.13 8.56 -2.91
C GLU A 4 7.62 7.11 -3.05
N LEU A 5 8.09 6.50 -1.96
CA LEU A 5 8.53 5.10 -1.96
C LEU A 5 7.33 4.15 -2.10
N LEU A 6 6.21 4.49 -1.47
CA LEU A 6 4.95 3.76 -1.61
C LEU A 6 4.40 3.84 -3.04
N THR A 7 4.46 5.03 -3.65
CA THR A 7 4.06 5.28 -5.03
C THR A 7 4.89 4.41 -5.98
N GLN A 8 6.22 4.42 -5.86
CA GLN A 8 7.09 3.55 -6.68
C GLN A 8 6.83 2.06 -6.47
N ALA A 9 6.55 1.63 -5.24
CA ALA A 9 6.21 0.24 -4.95
C ALA A 9 4.87 -0.16 -5.60
N LEU A 10 3.87 0.72 -5.55
CA LEU A 10 2.57 0.53 -6.21
C LEU A 10 2.72 0.46 -7.74
N GLU A 11 3.52 1.35 -8.34
CA GLU A 11 3.81 1.32 -9.78
C GLU A 11 4.44 -0.02 -10.20
N LYS A 12 5.42 -0.52 -9.43
CA LYS A 12 6.05 -1.83 -9.68
C LYS A 12 5.09 -3.00 -9.54
N MET A 13 4.04 -2.87 -8.74
CA MET A 13 2.99 -3.88 -8.58
C MET A 13 1.90 -3.80 -9.68
N GLY A 14 2.01 -2.88 -10.64
CA GLY A 14 1.05 -2.70 -11.73
C GLY A 14 -0.07 -1.69 -11.43
N CYS A 15 0.06 -0.91 -10.36
CA CYS A 15 -0.87 0.19 -10.10
C CYS A 15 -0.64 1.32 -11.12
N PRO A 16 -1.70 1.89 -11.72
CA PRO A 16 -1.55 2.99 -12.67
C PRO A 16 -0.93 4.21 -12.00
N ARG A 17 0.10 4.78 -12.63
CA ARG A 17 0.91 5.90 -12.12
C ARG A 17 0.08 7.10 -11.66
N ASP A 18 -1.01 7.40 -12.35
CA ASP A 18 -1.96 8.47 -12.03
C ASP A 18 -2.72 8.22 -10.70
N LYS A 19 -2.99 6.96 -10.36
CA LYS A 19 -3.66 6.56 -9.11
C LYS A 19 -2.69 6.27 -7.98
N CYS A 20 -1.41 6.04 -8.28
CA CYS A 20 -0.39 5.72 -7.28
C CYS A 20 -0.28 6.76 -6.14
N PRO A 21 -0.27 8.09 -6.36
CA PRO A 21 -0.16 9.05 -5.27
C PRO A 21 -1.39 9.07 -4.34
N GLU A 22 -2.60 8.93 -4.91
CA GLU A 22 -3.84 8.82 -4.12
C GLU A 22 -3.84 7.52 -3.30
N MET A 23 -3.48 6.41 -3.93
CA MET A 23 -3.40 5.08 -3.31
C MET A 23 -2.34 5.02 -2.21
N ALA A 24 -1.16 5.63 -2.43
CA ALA A 24 -0.11 5.73 -1.42
C ALA A 24 -0.60 6.47 -0.17
N THR A 25 -1.36 7.56 -0.36
CA THR A 25 -1.93 8.35 0.73
C THR A 25 -2.97 7.55 1.53
N GLN A 26 -3.85 6.81 0.84
CA GLN A 26 -4.81 5.93 1.50
C GLN A 26 -4.12 4.78 2.24
N LEU A 27 -3.06 4.21 1.66
CA LEU A 27 -2.30 3.12 2.28
C LEU A 27 -1.59 3.58 3.56
N ASP A 28 -0.93 4.75 3.53
CA ASP A 28 -0.26 5.33 4.71
C ASP A 28 -1.27 5.59 5.84
N LYS A 29 -2.42 6.21 5.52
CA LYS A 29 -3.48 6.45 6.51
C LYS A 29 -3.98 5.16 7.15
N ARG A 30 -4.30 4.15 6.34
CA ARG A 30 -4.74 2.84 6.86
C ARG A 30 -3.64 2.15 7.64
N ALA A 31 -2.38 2.20 7.18
CA ALA A 31 -1.25 1.61 7.87
C ALA A 31 -1.04 2.23 9.25
N ARG A 32 -1.23 3.55 9.39
CA ARG A 32 -1.19 4.24 10.69
C ARG A 32 -2.33 3.84 11.62
N GLN A 33 -3.55 3.68 11.10
CA GLN A 33 -4.67 3.17 11.92
C GLN A 33 -4.43 1.73 12.36
N LEU A 34 -4.04 0.86 11.44
CA LEU A 34 -3.75 -0.55 11.70
C LEU A 34 -2.46 -0.75 12.51
N ALA A 35 -1.58 0.25 12.62
CA ALA A 35 -0.36 0.15 13.39
C ALA A 35 -0.63 -0.19 14.86
N GLY A 36 -1.73 0.34 15.42
CA GLY A 36 -2.16 0.03 16.78
C GLY A 36 -2.62 -1.42 16.97
N GLU A 37 -3.11 -2.06 15.91
CA GLU A 37 -3.70 -3.40 15.97
C GLU A 37 -2.78 -4.51 15.45
N LYS A 38 -1.88 -4.19 14.50
CA LYS A 38 -0.98 -5.16 13.84
C LYS A 38 0.46 -5.15 14.37
N GLY A 39 0.71 -4.49 15.49
CA GLY A 39 2.04 -4.45 16.11
C GLY A 39 3.01 -3.51 15.41
N GLY A 40 2.50 -2.42 14.80
CA GLY A 40 3.31 -1.35 14.23
C GLY A 40 2.99 -1.04 12.76
N TYR A 41 3.44 0.14 12.33
CA TYR A 41 3.17 0.67 10.99
C TYR A 41 3.74 -0.25 9.88
N GLU A 42 4.94 -0.78 10.05
CA GLU A 42 5.57 -1.64 9.02
C GLU A 42 4.81 -2.94 8.80
N ALA A 43 4.34 -3.59 9.88
CA ALA A 43 3.54 -4.81 9.80
C ALA A 43 2.18 -4.54 9.14
N ALA A 44 1.53 -3.43 9.49
CA ALA A 44 0.30 -2.99 8.87
C ALA A 44 0.49 -2.69 7.37
N LEU A 45 1.54 -1.95 7.01
CA LEU A 45 1.85 -1.59 5.63
C LEU A 45 2.16 -2.82 4.78
N LYS A 46 2.99 -3.74 5.27
CA LYS A 46 3.31 -4.99 4.58
C LYS A 46 2.06 -5.83 4.32
N HIS A 47 1.14 -5.86 5.28
CA HIS A 47 -0.14 -6.54 5.11
C HIS A 47 -1.03 -5.86 4.06
N LEU A 48 -1.13 -4.52 4.08
CA LEU A 48 -1.91 -3.76 3.11
C LEU A 48 -1.34 -3.88 1.68
N LEU A 49 -0.01 -3.88 1.54
CA LEU A 49 0.66 -4.10 0.25
C LEU A 49 0.42 -5.52 -0.28
N SER A 50 0.45 -6.53 0.60
CA SER A 50 0.10 -7.91 0.23
C SER A 50 -1.36 -8.04 -0.23
N LEU A 51 -2.30 -7.40 0.47
CA LEU A 51 -3.71 -7.35 0.07
C LEU A 51 -3.92 -6.64 -1.28
N MET A 52 -3.26 -5.50 -1.48
CA MET A 52 -3.28 -4.80 -2.78
C MET A 52 -2.74 -5.69 -3.88
N SER A 53 -1.58 -6.33 -3.66
CA SER A 53 -0.97 -7.22 -4.65
C SER A 53 -1.91 -8.35 -5.06
N GLN A 54 -2.78 -8.86 -4.17
CA GLN A 54 -3.78 -9.86 -4.54
C GLN A 54 -4.91 -9.29 -5.42
N GLY A 55 -5.32 -8.04 -5.19
CA GLY A 55 -6.34 -7.37 -6.01
C GLY A 55 -5.86 -6.98 -7.42
N TRP A 56 -4.56 -6.72 -7.58
CA TRP A 56 -3.93 -6.44 -8.88
C TRP A 56 -3.40 -7.70 -9.57
N ALA A 57 -2.96 -8.71 -8.80
CA ALA A 57 -2.47 -9.97 -9.33
C ALA A 57 -3.58 -11.01 -9.56
N ALA A 58 -4.85 -10.68 -9.31
CA ALA A 58 -5.96 -11.53 -9.71
C ALA A 58 -6.02 -11.57 -11.25
N PRO A 59 -5.66 -12.71 -11.88
CA PRO A 59 -5.95 -12.89 -13.28
C PRO A 59 -7.47 -13.01 -13.43
N ARG A 60 -8.03 -12.30 -14.40
CA ARG A 60 -9.38 -12.56 -14.88
C ARG A 60 -9.50 -13.98 -15.42
#